data_AF-A0A4V6PQS2-F1
#
_entry.id   AF-A0A4V6PQS2-F1
#
_cell.length_a   1.000
_cell.length_b   1.000
_cell.length_c   1.000
_cell.angle_alpha   90.00
_cell.angle_beta   90.00
_cell.angle_gamma   90.00
#
_symmetry.space_group_name_H-M   'P 1'
#
loop_
_entity.id
_entity.type
_entity.pdbx_description
1 polymer ?
#
loop_
_entity_poly.entity_id
_entity_poly.type
_entity_poly.pdbx_seq_one_letter_code
_entity_poly.pdbx_strand_id
1 'polypeptide(L)'
;MKRFKRFLLHSICFLSLLVMFAFSGGKYDWMSEVDHTIPKGSINDSSDNGIVFLTVVLGGVLIVQMFMFLKTKCLAEKVFCIVFGLAAIGIYMHT
;
A
#
# COMPACT_ATOMS: atom_id res chain seq x y z
N MET A 1 23.38 -8.26 13.66
CA MET A 1 21.94 -8.60 13.54
C MET A 1 20.97 -7.40 13.53
N LYS A 2 21.19 -6.32 14.30
CA LYS A 2 20.26 -5.16 14.31
C LYS A 2 20.11 -4.44 12.96
N ARG A 3 21.19 -4.32 12.18
CA ARG A 3 21.17 -3.70 10.83
C ARG A 3 20.38 -4.54 9.81
N PHE A 4 20.56 -5.86 9.83
CA PHE A 4 19.82 -6.78 8.96
C PHE A 4 18.32 -6.77 9.27
N LYS A 5 17.95 -6.77 10.56
CA LYS A 5 16.53 -6.65 10.97
C LYS A 5 15.89 -5.34 10.48
N ARG A 6 16.61 -4.22 10.52
CA ARG A 6 16.12 -2.92 9.99
C ARG A 6 15.97 -2.95 8.48
N PHE A 7 16.95 -3.53 7.78
CA PHE A 7 16.90 -3.66 6.32
C PHE A 7 15.69 -4.49 5.87
N LEU A 8 15.52 -5.69 6.43
CA LEU A 8 14.42 -6.59 6.11
C LEU A 8 13.05 -5.92 6.36
N LEU A 9 12.97 -5.12 7.40
CA LEU A 9 11.77 -4.43 7.82
C LEU A 9 11.44 -3.22 6.91
N HIS A 10 12.45 -2.48 6.43
CA HIS A 10 12.25 -1.49 5.37
C HIS A 10 11.83 -2.14 4.04
N SER A 11 12.42 -3.28 3.69
CA SER A 11 12.02 -4.04 2.50
C SER A 11 10.56 -4.49 2.58
N ILE A 12 10.09 -4.94 3.75
CA ILE A 12 8.68 -5.30 3.94
C ILE A 12 7.78 -4.07 3.79
N CYS A 13 8.10 -2.94 4.42
CA CYS A 13 7.31 -1.70 4.27
C CYS A 13 7.24 -1.23 2.80
N PHE A 14 8.36 -1.31 2.08
CA PHE A 14 8.42 -0.96 0.67
C PHE A 14 7.60 -1.92 -0.19
N LEU A 15 7.71 -3.23 0.07
CA LEU A 15 6.93 -4.23 -0.64
C LEU A 15 5.43 -4.06 -0.40
N SER A 16 4.99 -3.73 0.82
CA SER A 16 3.59 -3.46 1.09
C SER A 16 3.04 -2.24 0.34
N LEU A 17 3.84 -1.18 0.18
CA LEU A 17 3.44 -0.04 -0.67
C LEU A 17 3.32 -0.43 -2.13
N LEU A 18 4.27 -1.24 -2.64
CA LEU A 18 4.21 -1.75 -4.01
C LEU A 18 2.98 -2.61 -4.26
N VAL A 19 2.62 -3.48 -3.31
CA VAL A 19 1.40 -4.29 -3.38
C VAL A 19 0.18 -3.38 -3.38
N MET A 20 0.08 -2.41 -2.45
CA MET A 20 -1.06 -1.48 -2.45
C MET A 20 -1.19 -0.71 -3.76
N PHE A 21 -0.07 -0.26 -4.33
CA PHE A 21 -0.06 0.43 -5.62
C PHE A 21 -0.47 -0.47 -6.78
N ALA A 22 0.02 -1.71 -6.83
CA ALA A 22 -0.32 -2.66 -7.89
C ALA A 22 -1.80 -3.07 -7.88
N PHE A 23 -2.43 -3.10 -6.70
CA PHE A 23 -3.83 -3.43 -6.53
C PHE A 23 -4.76 -2.20 -6.46
N SER A 24 -4.21 -0.99 -6.59
CA SER A 24 -4.98 0.27 -6.62
C SER A 24 -5.72 0.49 -7.94
N GLY A 25 -5.27 -0.12 -9.04
CA GLY A 25 -5.94 -0.03 -10.34
C GLY A 25 -7.16 -0.96 -10.44
N GLY A 26 -8.15 -0.57 -11.26
CA GLY A 26 -9.29 -1.42 -11.55
C GLY A 26 -8.84 -2.71 -12.23
N LYS A 27 -9.38 -3.86 -11.81
CA LYS A 27 -9.06 -5.20 -12.35
C LYS A 27 -9.16 -5.26 -13.89
N TYR A 28 -10.02 -4.44 -14.47
CA TYR A 28 -10.28 -4.38 -15.91
C TYR A 28 -9.70 -3.15 -16.60
N ASP A 29 -8.95 -2.29 -15.91
CA ASP A 29 -8.39 -1.07 -16.51
C ASP A 29 -7.43 -1.38 -17.66
N TRP A 30 -6.73 -2.52 -17.60
CA TRP A 30 -5.89 -3.00 -18.70
C TRP A 30 -6.68 -3.26 -19.98
N MET A 31 -7.98 -3.59 -19.90
CA MET A 31 -8.78 -3.88 -21.10
C MET A 31 -8.94 -2.64 -21.96
N SER A 32 -9.06 -1.46 -21.35
CA SER A 32 -9.14 -0.20 -22.09
C SER A 32 -7.86 0.17 -22.85
N GLU A 33 -6.72 -0.44 -22.46
CA GLU A 33 -5.42 -0.24 -23.10
C GLU A 33 -5.23 -1.17 -24.30
N VAL A 34 -5.92 -2.32 -24.31
CA VAL A 34 -5.88 -3.32 -25.40
C VAL A 34 -7.04 -3.11 -26.38
N ASP A 35 -8.21 -2.75 -25.87
CA ASP A 35 -9.43 -2.48 -26.62
C ASP A 35 -9.99 -1.10 -26.25
N HIS A 36 -9.75 -0.13 -27.11
CA HIS A 36 -10.20 1.25 -26.94
C HIS A 36 -11.74 1.42 -27.02
N THR A 37 -12.48 0.38 -27.40
CA THR A 37 -13.96 0.41 -27.39
C THR A 37 -14.54 0.21 -25.99
N ILE A 38 -13.74 -0.27 -25.04
CA ILE A 38 -14.10 -0.46 -23.63
C ILE A 38 -13.61 0.74 -22.83
N PRO A 39 -14.49 1.65 -22.37
CA PRO A 39 -14.09 2.78 -21.54
C PRO A 39 -13.52 2.31 -20.19
N LYS A 40 -12.51 3.02 -19.66
CA LYS A 40 -12.02 2.80 -18.29
C LYS A 40 -13.16 2.90 -17.28
N GLY A 41 -13.21 1.97 -16.33
CA GLY A 41 -14.27 1.91 -15.32
C GLY A 41 -15.67 1.54 -15.85
N SER A 42 -15.84 1.18 -17.12
CA SER A 42 -17.15 0.77 -17.67
C SER A 42 -17.60 -0.62 -17.20
N ILE A 43 -16.64 -1.49 -16.87
CA ILE A 43 -16.91 -2.81 -16.32
C ILE A 43 -17.08 -2.65 -14.82
N ASN A 44 -18.34 -2.74 -14.37
CA ASN A 44 -18.68 -2.72 -12.96
C ASN A 44 -18.10 -3.98 -12.29
N ASP A 45 -17.03 -3.80 -11.51
CA ASP A 45 -16.53 -4.85 -10.62
C ASP A 45 -17.41 -4.89 -9.38
N SER A 46 -18.59 -5.53 -9.50
CA SER A 46 -19.56 -5.65 -8.41
C SER A 46 -19.02 -6.43 -7.21
N SER A 47 -17.84 -7.06 -7.35
CA SER A 47 -17.09 -7.62 -6.24
C SER A 47 -16.13 -6.56 -5.70
N ASP A 48 -16.62 -5.74 -4.77
CA ASP A 48 -15.86 -4.70 -4.04
C ASP A 48 -14.75 -5.28 -3.12
N ASN A 49 -14.27 -6.48 -3.44
CA ASN A 49 -13.22 -7.20 -2.73
C ASN A 49 -11.88 -6.46 -2.79
N GLY A 50 -11.66 -5.64 -3.83
CA GLY A 50 -10.44 -4.84 -4.00
C GLY A 50 -10.28 -3.80 -2.88
N ILE A 51 -11.33 -3.02 -2.61
CA ILE A 51 -11.32 -2.02 -1.53
C ILE A 51 -11.18 -2.71 -0.19
N VAL A 52 -11.96 -3.77 0.08
CA VAL A 52 -11.86 -4.52 1.35
C VAL A 52 -10.45 -5.09 1.57
N PHE A 53 -9.83 -5.66 0.54
CA PHE A 53 -8.46 -6.16 0.61
C PHE A 53 -7.46 -5.03 0.92
N LEU A 54 -7.55 -3.90 0.20
CA LEU A 54 -6.70 -2.73 0.44
C LEU A 54 -6.89 -2.14 1.83
N THR A 55 -8.11 -2.11 2.37
CA THR A 55 -8.38 -1.67 3.75
C THR A 55 -7.69 -2.58 4.77
N VAL A 56 -7.76 -3.91 4.59
CA VAL A 56 -7.07 -4.87 5.47
C VAL A 56 -5.55 -4.71 5.39
N VAL A 57 -5.00 -4.56 4.18
CA VAL A 57 -3.57 -4.35 3.97
C VAL A 57 -3.13 -3.03 4.61
N LEU A 58 -3.86 -1.93 4.39
CA LEU A 58 -3.58 -0.63 5.00
C LEU A 58 -3.58 -0.72 6.53
N GLY A 59 -4.60 -1.36 7.11
CA GLY A 59 -4.70 -1.56 8.55
C GLY A 59 -3.48 -2.31 9.10
N GLY A 60 -3.07 -3.39 8.44
CA GLY A 60 -1.86 -4.14 8.80
C GLY A 60 -0.59 -3.29 8.73
N VAL A 61 -0.42 -2.50 7.66
CA VAL A 61 0.74 -1.60 7.47
C VAL A 61 0.81 -0.55 8.58
N LEU A 62 -0.32 0.10 8.90
CA LEU A 62 -0.37 1.14 9.93
C LEU A 62 -0.08 0.58 11.32
N ILE A 63 -0.61 -0.61 11.66
CA ILE A 63 -0.32 -1.28 12.94
C ILE A 63 1.18 -1.58 13.06
N VAL A 64 1.77 -2.12 12.01
CA VAL A 64 3.20 -2.48 11.97
C VAL A 64 4.08 -1.23 12.10
N GLN A 65 3.75 -0.14 11.39
CA GLN A 65 4.45 1.15 11.51
C GLN A 65 4.29 1.77 12.89
N MET A 66 3.10 1.73 13.48
CA MET A 66 2.84 2.25 14.83
C MET A 66 3.66 1.49 15.88
N PHE A 67 3.73 0.17 15.78
CA PHE A 67 4.56 -0.64 16.67
C PHE A 67 6.05 -0.29 16.56
N MET A 68 6.54 -0.07 15.34
CA MET A 68 7.93 0.36 15.13
C MET A 68 8.20 1.76 15.65
N PHE A 69 7.28 2.68 15.43
CA PHE A 69 7.38 4.06 15.91
C PHE A 69 7.52 4.11 17.43
N LEU A 70 6.77 3.28 18.15
CA LEU A 70 6.85 3.14 19.61
C LEU A 70 8.15 2.47 20.07
N LYS A 71 8.64 1.48 19.32
CA LYS A 71 9.84 0.71 19.67
C LYS A 71 11.15 1.44 19.36
N THR A 72 11.18 2.31 18.36
CA THR A 72 12.41 3.00 17.98
C THR A 72 12.68 4.24 18.82
N LYS A 73 13.94 4.41 19.20
CA LYS A 73 14.46 5.64 19.84
C LYS A 73 15.12 6.57 18.83
N CYS A 74 15.32 6.12 17.59
CA CYS A 74 15.98 6.89 16.55
C CYS A 74 14.97 7.81 15.86
N LEU A 75 15.24 9.12 15.88
CA LEU A 75 14.34 10.14 15.33
C LEU A 75 14.18 9.98 13.80
N ALA A 76 15.26 9.61 13.10
CA ALA A 76 15.20 9.33 11.66
C ALA A 76 14.25 8.16 11.34
N GLU A 77 14.31 7.06 12.10
CA GLU A 77 13.41 5.91 11.89
C GLU A 77 11.94 6.26 12.19
N LYS A 78 11.69 7.15 13.16
CA LYS A 78 10.34 7.67 13.42
C LYS A 78 9.80 8.47 12.24
N VAL A 79 10.60 9.36 11.68
CA VAL A 79 10.24 10.13 10.49
C VAL A 79 9.95 9.18 9.32
N PHE A 80 10.79 8.17 9.10
CA PHE A 80 10.53 7.17 8.06
C PHE A 80 9.19 6.44 8.27
N CYS A 81 8.84 6.04 9.50
CA CYS A 81 7.55 5.40 9.77
C CYS A 81 6.38 6.32 9.42
N ILE A 82 6.47 7.61 9.76
CA ILE A 82 5.44 8.60 9.43
C ILE A 82 5.33 8.79 7.91
N VAL A 83 6.45 8.97 7.22
CA VAL A 83 6.47 9.17 5.75
C VAL A 83 5.86 7.98 5.03
N PHE A 84 6.23 6.75 5.42
CA PHE A 84 5.67 5.54 4.84
C PHE A 84 4.17 5.38 5.15
N GLY A 85 3.71 5.77 6.34
CA GLY A 85 2.29 5.76 6.68
C GLY A 85 1.48 6.75 5.86
N LEU A 86 1.98 7.97 5.69
CA LEU A 86 1.38 8.98 4.82
C LEU A 86 1.34 8.53 3.36
N ALA A 87 2.39 7.88 2.86
CA ALA A 87 2.42 7.32 1.52
C ALA A 87 1.36 6.21 1.33
N ALA A 88 1.21 5.31 2.31
CA ALA A 88 0.19 4.26 2.26
C ALA A 88 -1.23 4.83 2.23
N ILE A 89 -1.50 5.86 3.05
CA ILE A 89 -2.78 6.58 3.05
C ILE A 89 -3.00 7.28 1.70
N GLY A 90 -1.97 7.93 1.15
CA GLY A 90 -2.07 8.59 -0.14
C GLY A 90 -2.42 7.64 -1.29
N ILE A 91 -1.80 6.46 -1.32
CA ILE A 91 -2.13 5.41 -2.30
C ILE A 91 -3.57 4.91 -2.11
N TYR A 92 -3.98 4.69 -0.87
CA TYR A 92 -5.35 4.27 -0.57
C TYR A 92 -6.40 5.29 -1.01
N MET A 93 -6.14 6.59 -0.83
CA MET A 93 -7.06 7.65 -1.26
C MET A 93 -7.13 7.83 -2.79
N HIS A 94 -6.14 7.32 -3.53
CA HIS A 94 -6.10 7.34 -4.99
C HIS A 94 -6.71 6.07 -5.61
N THR A 95 -7.07 5.07 -4.79
CA THR A 95 -7.79 3.87 -5.23
C THR A 95 -9.29 4.12 -5.21
#